data_AF-A0A135VB62-F1
#
_entry.id   AF-A0A135VB62-F1
#
_cell.length_a   1.000
_cell.length_b   1.000
_cell.length_c   1.000
_cell.angle_alpha   90.00
_cell.angle_beta   90.00
_cell.angle_gamma   90.00
#
_symmetry.space_group_name_H-M   'P 1'
#
loop_
_entity.id
_entity.type
_entity.pdbx_description
1 polymer ?
#
loop_
_entity_poly.entity_id
_entity_poly.type
_entity_poly.pdbx_seq_one_letter_code
_entity_poly.pdbx_strand_id
1 'polypeptide(L)' 'MSDVKFYLQELNSEECACGRNKKPKYSFCYTCYMLLPDDMRKDLWSYLGDGYEEAYDAAVSWLKEEGRIE' A
#
# COMPACT_ATOMS: atom_id res chain seq x y z
N MET A 1 6.59 -13.06 10.09
CA MET A 1 6.24 -12.12 11.18
C MET A 1 6.01 -10.78 10.51
N SER A 2 4.75 -10.44 10.31
CA SER A 2 4.36 -9.16 9.75
C SER A 2 4.53 -8.12 10.86
N ASP A 3 5.54 -7.25 10.71
CA ASP A 3 5.89 -6.28 11.75
C ASP A 3 4.95 -5.08 11.58
N VAL A 4 3.90 -4.97 12.40
CA VAL A 4 2.95 -3.84 12.39
C VAL A 4 3.66 -2.48 12.38
N LYS A 5 4.86 -2.43 12.99
CA LYS A 5 5.75 -1.27 12.99
C LYS A 5 6.18 -0.84 11.58
N PHE A 6 6.46 -1.77 10.67
CA PHE A 6 6.79 -1.47 9.28
C PHE A 6 5.64 -0.73 8.60
N TYR A 7 4.42 -1.29 8.66
CA TYR A 7 3.25 -0.68 8.05
C TYR A 7 2.89 0.67 8.67
N LEU A 8 3.06 0.83 9.98
CA LEU A 8 2.91 2.13 10.65
C LEU A 8 3.93 3.16 10.17
N GLN A 9 5.20 2.77 9.99
CA GLN A 9 6.22 3.66 9.45
C GLN A 9 5.92 4.02 8.00
N GLU A 10 5.47 3.06 7.21
CA GLU A 10 5.13 3.25 5.82
C GLU A 10 3.91 4.16 5.63
N LEU A 11 2.87 3.99 6.45
CA LEU A 11 1.71 4.88 6.49
C LEU A 11 2.08 6.30 6.94
N ASN A 12 3.07 6.45 7.82
CA ASN A 12 3.56 7.77 8.22
C ASN A 12 4.56 8.38 7.22
N SER A 13 5.07 7.59 6.27
CA SER A 13 5.98 8.05 5.24
C SER A 13 5.25 8.85 4.16
N GLU A 14 5.97 9.81 3.59
CA GLU A 14 5.54 10.57 2.41
C GLU A 14 6.01 9.92 1.11
N GLU A 15 6.64 8.74 1.17
CA GLU A 15 7.13 8.00 0.02
C GLU A 15 6.30 6.72 -0.23
N CYS A 16 5.94 6.51 -1.49
CA CYS A 16 5.28 5.29 -1.98
C CYS A 16 6.32 4.23 -2.33
N ALA A 17 5.94 2.96 -2.30
CA ALA A 17 6.78 1.85 -2.76
C ALA A 17 7.32 2.00 -4.20
N CYS A 18 6.70 2.83 -5.06
CA CYS A 18 7.22 3.16 -6.39
C CYS A 18 8.23 4.32 -6.43
N GLY A 19 8.63 4.88 -5.28
CA GLY A 19 9.53 6.03 -5.16
C GLY A 19 8.87 7.41 -5.40
N ARG A 20 7.56 7.48 -5.63
CA ARG A 20 6.83 8.75 -5.74
C ARG A 20 6.34 9.23 -4.38
N ASN A 21 6.13 10.55 -4.27
CA ASN A 21 5.48 11.12 -3.10
C ASN A 21 4.03 10.65 -2.96
N LYS A 22 3.66 10.27 -1.73
CA LYS A 22 2.29 9.98 -1.28
C LYS A 22 1.92 10.91 -0.13
N LYS A 23 0.63 11.00 0.17
CA LYS A 23 0.16 11.74 1.34
C LYS A 23 0.37 10.90 2.61
N PRO A 24 0.71 11.51 3.75
CA PRO A 24 0.71 10.81 5.03
C PRO A 24 -0.64 10.12 5.26
N LYS A 25 -0.61 8.93 5.85
CA LYS A 25 -1.74 8.01 6.11
C LYS A 25 -2.28 7.28 4.88
N TYR A 26 -1.68 7.46 3.70
CA TYR A 26 -2.01 6.67 2.51
C TYR A 26 -0.96 5.57 2.32
N SER A 27 -1.40 4.37 1.96
CA SER A 27 -0.49 3.26 1.66
C SER A 27 0.33 3.54 0.40
N PHE A 28 -0.31 4.10 -0.64
CA PHE A 28 0.29 4.35 -1.95
C PHE A 28 0.08 5.78 -2.44
N CYS A 29 0.86 6.20 -3.44
CA CYS A 29 0.61 7.45 -4.16
C CYS A 29 -0.70 7.37 -4.95
N TYR A 30 -1.27 8.53 -5.29
CA TYR A 30 -2.55 8.60 -6.01
C TYR A 30 -2.55 7.77 -7.31
N THR A 31 -1.46 7.76 -8.07
CA THR A 31 -1.36 7.00 -9.31
C THR A 31 -1.39 5.48 -9.07
N CYS A 32 -0.62 4.98 -8.11
CA CYS A 32 -0.61 3.55 -7.78
C CYS A 32 -1.95 3.13 -7.16
N TYR A 33 -2.52 3.96 -6.28
CA TYR A 33 -3.84 3.72 -5.71
C TYR A 33 -4.93 3.66 -6.78
N MET A 34 -4.91 4.54 -7.78
CA MET A 34 -5.88 4.54 -8.89
C MET A 34 -5.72 3.36 -9.84
N LEU A 35 -4.53 2.76 -9.89
CA LEU A 35 -4.22 1.62 -10.75
C LEU A 35 -4.66 0.29 -10.13
N LEU A 36 -4.79 0.24 -8.80
CA LEU A 36 -5.31 -0.92 -8.10
C LEU A 36 -6.80 -1.14 -8.44
N PRO A 37 -7.24 -2.40 -8.54
CA PRO A 37 -8.65 -2.75 -8.68
C PRO A 37 -9.47 -2.29 -7.46
N ASP A 38 -10.77 -2.07 -7.67
CA ASP A 38 -11.66 -1.47 -6.66
C ASP A 38 -11.70 -2.27 -5.34
N ASP A 39 -11.69 -3.59 -5.43
CA ASP A 39 -11.68 -4.48 -4.27
C ASP A 39 -10.40 -4.31 -3.44
N MET A 40 -9.21 -4.37 -4.05
CA MET A 40 -7.95 -4.12 -3.34
C MET A 40 -7.89 -2.74 -2.68
N ARG A 41 -8.47 -1.72 -3.33
CA ARG A 41 -8.54 -0.38 -2.73
C ARG A 41 -9.37 -0.40 -1.46
N LYS A 42 -10.48 -1.14 -1.41
CA LYS A 42 -11.31 -1.27 -0.20
C LYS A 42 -10.58 -2.00 0.90
N ASP A 43 -9.89 -3.09 0.58
CA ASP A 43 -9.12 -3.87 1.55
C ASP A 43 -7.99 -3.05 2.21
N LEU A 44 -7.42 -2.07 1.51
CA LEU A 44 -6.43 -1.14 2.07
C LEU A 44 -7.01 -0.16 3.12
N TRP A 45 -8.33 -0.04 3.22
CA TRP A 45 -9.00 0.74 4.28
C TRP A 45 -9.26 -0.08 5.55
N SER A 46 -8.95 -1.38 5.54
CA SER A 46 -9.02 -2.22 6.74
C SER A 46 -8.01 -1.77 7.80
N TYR A 47 -8.28 -2.13 9.05
CA TYR A 47 -7.40 -1.77 10.16
C TYR A 47 -6.12 -2.60 10.15
N LEU A 48 -5.02 -2.02 10.63
CA LEU A 48 -3.78 -2.74 10.91
C LEU A 48 -4.04 -3.88 11.90
N GLY A 49 -3.65 -5.09 11.54
CA GLY A 49 -3.94 -6.32 12.29
C GLY A 49 -5.31 -6.94 11.99
N ASP A 50 -6.10 -6.35 11.09
CA ASP A 50 -7.41 -6.85 10.62
C ASP A 50 -7.41 -7.03 9.09
N GLY A 51 -6.31 -7.58 8.54
CA GLY A 51 -6.18 -7.87 7.11
C GLY A 51 -5.57 -6.76 6.24
N TYR A 52 -5.28 -5.57 6.80
CA TYR A 52 -4.54 -4.52 6.07
C TYR A 52 -3.19 -5.02 5.52
N GLU A 53 -2.49 -5.85 6.29
CA GLU A 53 -1.14 -6.32 5.96
C GLU A 53 -1.17 -7.20 4.70
N GLU A 54 -2.16 -8.08 4.61
CA GLU A 54 -2.41 -8.92 3.43
C GLU A 54 -2.86 -8.07 2.23
N ALA A 55 -3.72 -7.08 2.47
CA ALA A 55 -4.15 -6.14 1.44
C ALA A 55 -2.99 -5.31 0.87
N TYR A 56 -2.06 -4.89 1.74
CA TYR A 56 -0.86 -4.15 1.35
C TYR A 56 0.07 -5.02 0.52
N ASP A 57 0.38 -6.23 0.97
CA ASP A 57 1.25 -7.16 0.27
C ASP A 57 0.67 -7.57 -1.11
N ALA A 58 -0.64 -7.82 -1.16
CA ALA A 58 -1.36 -8.08 -2.41
C ALA A 58 -1.30 -6.88 -3.37
N ALA A 59 -1.50 -5.66 -2.85
CA ALA A 59 -1.42 -4.44 -3.66
C ALA A 59 0.01 -4.16 -4.17
N VAL A 60 1.03 -4.39 -3.35
CA VAL A 60 2.45 -4.28 -3.79
C VAL A 60 2.74 -5.29 -4.88
N SER A 61 2.32 -6.55 -4.69
CA SER A 61 2.49 -7.62 -5.69
C SER A 61 1.83 -7.25 -7.02
N TRP A 62 0.58 -6.79 -6.98
CA TRP A 62 -0.12 -6.30 -8.17
C TRP A 62 0.62 -5.17 -8.87
N LEU A 63 1.08 -4.17 -8.11
CA LEU A 63 1.81 -3.03 -8.66
C LEU A 63 3.17 -3.44 -9.24
N LYS A 64 3.79 -4.48 -8.70
CA LYS A 64 5.03 -5.07 -9.24
C LYS A 64 4.76 -5.79 -10.56
N GLU A 65 3.69 -6.56 -10.65
CA GLU A 65 3.26 -7.20 -11.90
C GLU A 65 2.93 -6.18 -13.00
N GLU A 66 2.32 -5.06 -12.64
CA GLU A 66 2.07 -3.94 -13.57
C GLU A 66 3.33 -3.10 -13.88
N GLY A 67 4.51 -3.46 -13.34
CA GLY A 67 5.76 -2.74 -13.58
C GLY A 67 5.80 -1.32 -12.99
N ARG A 68 5.03 -1.08 -11.92
CA ARG A 68 5.01 0.21 -11.21
C ARG A 68 6.01 0.24 -10.04
N ILE A 69 6.47 -0.92 -9.58
CA ILE A 69 7.45 -1.12 -8.51
C ILE A 69 8.47 -2.14 -9.02
N GLU A 70 9.77 -1.89 -8.80
CA GLU A 70 10.88 -2.77 -9.22
C GLU A 70 11.29 -3.77 -8.13
#